data_AF-A0A7W1YQI8-F1
#
_entry.id   AF-A0A7W1YQI8-F1
#
_cell.length_a   1.000
_cell.length_b   1.000
_cell.length_c   1.000
_cell.angle_alpha   90.00
_cell.angle_beta   90.00
_cell.angle_gamma   90.00
#
_symmetry.space_group_name_H-M   'P 1'
#
loop_
_entity.id
_entity.type
_entity.pdbx_description
1 polymer ?
#
loop_
_entity_poly.entity_id
_entity_poly.type
_entity_poly.pdbx_seq_one_letter_code
_entity_poly.pdbx_strand_id
1 'polypeptide(L)'
;MALRGHFYSTGKDLPETDLRELADLLATQLYGNLERKVYGLSRQDVGELLTAYIEDLQPEDQRSVVWLVWDLFQEGLRIEMGQRRRAR
;
A
#
# COMPACT_ATOMS: atom_id res chain seq x y z
N MET A 1 9.00 15.61 19.89
CA MET A 1 9.55 15.06 18.63
C MET A 1 8.80 15.73 17.50
N ALA A 2 9.48 16.58 16.73
CA ALA A 2 8.85 17.45 15.74
C ALA A 2 8.65 16.71 14.41
N LEU A 3 7.38 16.52 14.02
CA LEU A 3 7.00 16.28 12.63
C LEU A 3 7.36 17.53 11.82
N ARG A 4 8.28 17.41 10.85
CA ARG A 4 8.62 18.50 9.95
C ARG A 4 9.04 17.98 8.59
N GLY A 5 8.22 18.29 7.59
CA GLY A 5 8.51 18.06 6.17
C GLY A 5 7.39 18.61 5.30
N HIS A 6 7.17 19.92 5.36
CA HIS A 6 6.33 20.66 4.40
C HIS A 6 6.69 20.30 2.95
N PHE A 7 5.72 19.88 2.14
CA PHE A 7 5.53 20.39 0.76
C PHE A 7 4.04 20.36 0.38
N TYR A 8 3.41 21.54 0.40
CA TYR A 8 2.26 21.80 -0.47
C TYR A 8 2.84 21.95 -1.88
N SER A 9 2.61 20.98 -2.76
CA SER A 9 2.91 21.17 -4.17
C SER A 9 1.71 21.81 -4.85
N THR A 10 1.98 22.89 -5.57
CA THR A 10 1.05 23.72 -6.36
C THR A 10 0.63 23.02 -7.66
N GLY A 11 0.06 21.82 -7.50
CA GLY A 11 -0.55 20.95 -8.49
C GLY A 11 -1.27 19.87 -7.68
N LYS A 12 -2.50 19.51 -8.00
CA LYS A 12 -3.41 18.70 -7.15
C LYS A 12 -2.95 17.25 -6.87
N ASP A 13 -1.69 16.92 -7.08
CA ASP A 13 -1.11 15.59 -6.94
C ASP A 13 -0.31 15.50 -5.64
N LEU A 14 -0.48 14.39 -4.92
CA LEU A 14 0.37 14.07 -3.78
C LEU A 14 1.82 13.84 -4.25
N PRO A 15 2.83 14.30 -3.48
CA PRO A 15 4.21 13.89 -3.71
C PRO A 15 4.34 12.36 -3.74
N GLU A 16 5.17 11.83 -4.63
CA GLU A 16 5.40 10.38 -4.75
C GLU A 16 5.80 9.74 -3.40
N THR A 17 6.59 10.46 -2.60
CA THR A 17 6.97 10.06 -1.25
C THR A 17 5.75 9.86 -0.35
N ASP A 18 4.79 10.79 -0.37
CA ASP A 18 3.60 10.76 0.47
C ASP A 18 2.67 9.60 0.07
N LEU A 19 2.54 9.34 -1.24
CA LEU A 19 1.80 8.17 -1.76
C LEU A 19 2.41 6.85 -1.27
N ARG A 20 3.74 6.76 -1.25
CA ARG A 20 4.45 5.58 -0.77
C ARG A 20 4.30 5.39 0.74
N GLU A 21 4.42 6.46 1.52
CA GLU A 21 4.18 6.40 2.97
C GLU A 21 2.74 5.99 3.29
N LEU A 22 1.77 6.55 2.56
CA LEU A 22 0.36 6.16 2.68
C LEU A 22 0.15 4.67 2.35
N ALA A 23 0.74 4.19 1.25
CA ALA A 23 0.66 2.79 0.86
C ALA A 23 1.27 1.85 1.91
N ASP A 24 2.42 2.18 2.49
CA ASP A 24 3.06 1.38 3.53
C ASP A 24 2.18 1.29 4.80
N LEU A 25 1.57 2.41 5.21
CA LEU A 25 0.64 2.46 6.34
C LEU A 25 -0.59 1.59 6.11
N LEU A 26 -1.24 1.73 4.94
CA LEU A 26 -2.43 0.97 4.58
C LEU A 26 -2.13 -0.52 4.42
N ALA A 27 -1.00 -0.87 3.82
CA ALA A 27 -0.55 -2.26 3.70
C ALA A 27 -0.31 -2.88 5.09
N THR A 28 0.33 -2.16 6.00
CA THR A 28 0.56 -2.60 7.38
C THR A 28 -0.75 -2.81 8.13
N GLN A 29 -1.71 -1.89 8.00
CA GLN A 29 -3.02 -2.00 8.63
C GLN A 29 -3.81 -3.20 8.10
N LEU A 30 -3.86 -3.38 6.78
CA LEU A 30 -4.53 -4.52 6.17
C LEU A 30 -3.86 -5.85 6.53
N TYR A 31 -2.52 -5.90 6.56
CA TYR A 31 -1.79 -7.08 7.03
C TYR A 31 -2.10 -7.37 8.50
N GLY A 32 -2.20 -6.36 9.36
CA GLY A 32 -2.58 -6.54 10.77
C GLY A 32 -3.98 -7.13 10.93
N ASN A 33 -4.91 -6.80 10.04
CA ASN A 33 -6.30 -7.26 10.11
C ASN A 33 -6.54 -8.62 9.44
N LEU A 34 -5.87 -8.88 8.32
CA LEU A 34 -6.11 -10.05 7.47
C LEU A 34 -4.97 -11.08 7.52
N GLU A 35 -3.85 -10.71 8.13
CA GLU A 35 -2.61 -11.49 8.20
C GLU A 35 -2.21 -12.01 6.80
N ARG A 36 -1.80 -13.29 6.71
CA ARG A 36 -1.37 -13.92 5.46
C ARG A 36 -2.45 -14.01 4.39
N LYS A 37 -3.72 -13.72 4.70
CA LYS A 37 -4.79 -13.73 3.70
C LYS A 37 -4.61 -12.62 2.67
N VAL A 38 -3.87 -11.54 3.01
CA VAL A 38 -3.58 -10.45 2.06
C VAL A 38 -2.86 -10.92 0.80
N TYR A 39 -2.06 -11.99 0.90
CA TYR A 39 -1.32 -12.55 -0.24
C TYR A 39 -2.23 -13.14 -1.32
N GLY A 40 -3.47 -13.48 -0.98
CA GLY A 40 -4.48 -13.99 -1.91
C GLY A 40 -5.34 -12.91 -2.56
N LEU A 41 -5.21 -11.64 -2.14
CA LEU A 41 -6.03 -10.55 -2.66
C LEU A 41 -5.64 -10.20 -4.10
N SER A 42 -6.64 -10.08 -4.95
CA SER A 42 -6.47 -9.41 -6.22
C SER A 42 -6.30 -7.91 -6.01
N ARG A 43 -5.77 -7.22 -7.02
CA ARG A 43 -5.68 -5.76 -7.01
C ARG A 43 -7.05 -5.08 -6.89
N GLN A 44 -8.11 -5.70 -7.41
CA GLN A 44 -9.47 -5.20 -7.26
C GLN A 44 -9.92 -5.29 -5.80
N ASP A 45 -9.69 -6.41 -5.13
CA ASP A 45 -10.04 -6.58 -3.71
C ASP A 45 -9.32 -5.54 -2.84
N VAL A 46 -8.04 -5.26 -3.14
CA VAL A 46 -7.29 -4.18 -2.48
C VAL A 46 -7.96 -2.82 -2.73
N GLY A 47 -8.39 -2.52 -3.95
CA GLY A 47 -9.12 -1.29 -4.26
C GLY A 47 -10.42 -1.14 -3.45
N GLU A 48 -11.21 -2.20 -3.38
CA GLU A 48 -12.46 -2.21 -2.61
C GLU A 48 -12.21 -2.00 -1.11
N LEU A 49 -11.19 -2.66 -0.56
CA LEU A 49 -10.80 -2.50 0.85
C LEU A 49 -10.26 -1.10 1.18
N LEU A 50 -9.59 -0.46 0.23
CA LEU A 50 -8.97 0.85 0.41
C LEU A 50 -9.90 2.02 0.11
N THR A 51 -11.04 1.79 -0.56
CA THR A 51 -11.91 2.85 -1.10
C THR A 51 -12.22 3.95 -0.07
N ALA A 52 -12.62 3.57 1.14
CA ALA A 52 -12.98 4.53 2.20
C ALA A 52 -11.78 5.35 2.76
N TYR A 53 -10.54 4.97 2.44
CA TYR A 53 -9.33 5.64 2.92
C TYR A 53 -8.69 6.54 1.86
N ILE A 54 -9.10 6.41 0.59
CA ILE A 54 -8.47 7.10 -0.54
C ILE A 54 -9.49 7.83 -1.43
N GLU A 55 -10.78 7.83 -1.08
CA GLU A 55 -11.84 8.43 -1.91
C GLU A 55 -11.67 9.94 -2.13
N ASP A 56 -10.93 10.61 -1.25
CA ASP A 56 -10.59 12.03 -1.32
C ASP A 56 -9.38 12.33 -2.21
N LEU A 57 -8.60 11.32 -2.59
CA LEU A 57 -7.47 11.46 -3.50
C LEU A 57 -7.92 11.62 -4.96
N GLN A 58 -7.03 12.17 -5.80
CA GLN A 58 -7.28 12.17 -7.24
C GLN A 58 -7.31 10.73 -7.80
N PRO A 59 -8.06 10.44 -8.88
CA PRO A 59 -8.19 9.09 -9.43
C PRO A 59 -6.86 8.42 -9.80
N GLU A 60 -5.88 9.18 -10.28
CA GLU A 60 -4.51 8.75 -10.52
C GLU A 60 -3.79 8.30 -9.25
N ASP A 61 -3.91 9.08 -8.17
CA ASP A 61 -3.33 8.78 -6.86
C ASP A 61 -4.01 7.56 -6.23
N GLN A 62 -5.34 7.46 -6.33
CA GLN A 62 -6.08 6.27 -5.88
C GLN A 62 -5.55 5.00 -6.53
N ARG A 63 -5.38 5.02 -7.86
CA ARG A 63 -4.82 3.88 -8.60
C ARG A 63 -3.39 3.57 -8.17
N SER A 64 -2.58 4.60 -7.93
CA SER A 64 -1.20 4.45 -7.51
C SER A 64 -1.09 3.79 -6.15
N VAL A 65 -1.88 4.24 -5.15
CA VAL A 65 -1.91 3.63 -3.82
C VAL A 65 -2.35 2.17 -3.88
N VAL A 66 -3.43 1.87 -4.61
CA VAL A 66 -3.91 0.48 -4.78
C VAL A 66 -2.84 -0.42 -5.38
N TRP A 67 -2.10 0.07 -6.39
CA TRP A 67 -0.99 -0.67 -6.99
C TRP A 67 0.16 -0.91 -6.02
N LEU A 68 0.58 0.12 -5.29
CA LEU A 68 1.68 0.03 -4.32
C LEU A 68 1.35 -0.96 -3.21
N VAL A 69 0.16 -0.87 -2.61
CA VAL A 69 -0.28 -1.79 -1.55
C VAL A 69 -0.34 -3.23 -2.05
N TRP A 70 -0.89 -3.45 -3.25
CA TRP A 70 -0.94 -4.78 -3.83
C TRP A 70 0.46 -5.34 -4.09
N ASP A 71 1.38 -4.55 -4.63
CA ASP A 71 2.76 -5.00 -4.90
C ASP A 71 3.52 -5.35 -3.61
N LEU A 72 3.34 -4.57 -2.52
CA LEU A 72 3.89 -4.89 -1.20
C LEU A 72 3.45 -6.28 -0.71
N PHE A 73 2.17 -6.63 -0.90
CA PHE A 73 1.69 -7.98 -0.54
C PHE A 73 2.31 -9.07 -1.42
N GLN A 74 2.44 -8.83 -2.73
CA GLN A 74 3.06 -9.80 -3.63
C GLN A 74 4.55 -9.97 -3.33
N GLU A 75 5.26 -8.90 -2.98
CA GLU A 75 6.66 -8.96 -2.54
C GLU A 75 6.80 -9.77 -1.24
N GLY A 76 5.95 -9.51 -0.24
CA GLY A 76 5.92 -10.28 1.00
C GLY A 76 5.71 -11.78 0.76
N LEU A 77 4.78 -12.14 -0.14
CA LEU A 77 4.57 -13.53 -0.55
C LEU A 77 5.82 -14.14 -1.20
N ARG A 78 6.48 -13.42 -2.12
CA ARG A 78 7.72 -13.89 -2.78
C ARG A 78 8.82 -14.16 -1.76
N ILE A 79 9.00 -13.28 -0.78
CA ILE A 79 9.98 -13.43 0.30
C ILE A 79 9.68 -14.67 1.13
N GLU A 80 8.43 -14.82 1.60
CA GLU A 80 8.01 -15.95 2.44
C GLU A 80 8.19 -17.30 1.71
N MET A 81 7.83 -17.35 0.43
CA MET A 81 8.00 -18.54 -0.40
C MET A 81 9.48 -18.83 -0.70
N GLY A 82 10.30 -17.80 -0.88
CA GLY A 82 11.75 -17.93 -1.02
C GLY A 82 12.41 -18.51 0.24
N GLN A 83 12.00 -18.07 1.43
CA GLN A 83 12.49 -18.60 2.71
C GLN A 83 12.12 -20.07 2.90
N ARG A 84 10.89 -20.48 2.57
CA ARG A 84 10.45 -21.89 2.65
C ARG A 84 11.28 -22.84 1.80
N ARG A 85 11.77 -22.38 0.64
CA ARG A 85 12.63 -23.19 -0.25
C ARG A 85 14.04 -23.38 0.31
N ARG A 86 14.54 -22.45 1.13
CA ARG A 86 15.88 -22.54 1.74
C ARG A 86 15.93 -23.37 3.02
N ALA A 87 14.78 -23.59 3.66
CA ALA A 87 14.65 -24.37 4.89
C ALA A 87 14.41 -25.87 4.66
N ARG A 88 14.37 -26.32 3.40
CA ARG A 88 14.25 -27.72 2.98
C ARG A 88 15.57 -28.18 2.37
#